data_AF-A0A8T5F9L0-F1
#
_entry.id   AF-A0A8T5F9L0-F1
#
_cell.length_a   1.000
_cell.length_b   1.000
_cell.length_c   1.000
_cell.angle_alpha   90.00
_cell.angle_beta   90.00
_cell.angle_gamma   90.00
#
_symmetry.space_group_name_H-M   'P 1'
#
loop_
_entity.id
_entity.type
_entity.pdbx_description
1 polymer ?
#
loop_
_entity_poly.entity_id
_entity_poly.type
_entity_poly.pdbx_seq_one_letter_code
_entity_poly.pdbx_strand_id
1 'polypeptide(L)'
;YNSDEITAAQSIKEERYRNKYFGKITKEEGTDSCNLDGLVSTLGLVKVFTKNNVAKITLTENGKKFYLLNNPIFEGKVEKSISSEESYFISIKCISQRQLQFKINKEIVKIVSETEHGKSPDMAMSLDKSCLESIKEFLKENPDEKFKEKIQKEILEKSETMNENNKKIRKVYDNTDDLKEKAKLRKEMKQTPIEALRIAVMGRLTELGIIHWHINVRGRSEYTIENKELADSLISS
;
A
#
# COMPACT_ATOMS: atom_id res chain seq x y z
N TYR A 1 -23.20 23.43 26.72
CA TYR A 1 -22.40 22.89 25.61
C TYR A 1 -21.29 23.89 25.34
N ASN A 2 -20.07 23.59 25.79
CA ASN A 2 -18.90 24.39 25.44
C ASN A 2 -18.68 24.25 23.94
N SER A 3 -18.55 25.38 23.25
CA SER A 3 -18.03 25.42 21.90
C SER A 3 -16.57 24.98 21.95
N ASP A 4 -16.31 23.71 21.65
CA ASP A 4 -14.95 23.22 21.49
C ASP A 4 -14.32 23.94 20.29
N GLU A 5 -13.56 25.00 20.56
CA GLU A 5 -12.75 25.69 19.56
C GLU A 5 -11.76 24.68 18.96
N ILE A 6 -11.98 24.33 17.69
CA ILE A 6 -11.08 23.47 16.94
C ILE A 6 -9.72 24.15 16.84
N THR A 7 -8.71 23.60 17.51
CA THR A 7 -7.34 24.11 17.43
C THR A 7 -6.77 23.97 16.01
N ALA A 8 -5.82 24.81 15.62
CA ALA A 8 -5.15 24.71 14.32
C ALA A 8 -4.53 23.32 14.08
N ALA A 9 -3.98 22.69 15.13
CA ALA A 9 -3.44 21.34 15.06
C ALA A 9 -4.53 20.28 14.79
N GLN A 10 -5.71 20.45 15.40
CA GLN A 10 -6.86 19.57 15.16
C GLN A 10 -7.39 19.75 13.73
N SER A 11 -7.52 20.99 13.26
CA SER A 11 -7.93 21.29 11.89
C SER A 11 -7.01 20.62 10.85
N ILE A 12 -5.69 20.71 11.03
CA ILE A 12 -4.71 20.04 10.15
C ILE A 12 -4.86 18.51 10.18
N LYS A 13 -5.11 17.91 11.36
CA LYS A 13 -5.32 16.46 11.50
C LYS A 13 -6.59 16.02 10.80
N GLU A 14 -7.68 16.74 10.98
CA GLU A 14 -8.95 16.48 10.29
C GLU A 14 -8.80 16.63 8.77
N GLU A 15 -8.09 17.64 8.31
CA GLU A 15 -7.85 17.84 6.88
C GLU A 15 -7.03 16.68 6.29
N ARG A 16 -5.98 16.23 6.97
CA ARG A 16 -5.22 15.03 6.53
C ARG A 16 -6.09 13.79 6.49
N TYR A 17 -6.93 13.59 7.51
CA TYR A 17 -7.86 12.45 7.54
C TYR A 17 -8.83 12.51 6.36
N ARG A 18 -9.49 13.66 6.15
CA ARG A 18 -10.41 13.87 5.02
C ARG A 18 -9.72 13.64 3.67
N ASN A 19 -8.55 14.24 3.48
CA ASN A 19 -7.77 14.10 2.24
C ASN A 19 -7.32 12.66 2.00
N LYS A 20 -7.04 11.88 3.05
CA LYS A 20 -6.64 10.46 2.92
C LYS A 20 -7.80 9.59 2.41
N TYR A 21 -8.98 9.70 3.03
CA TYR A 21 -10.10 8.81 2.72
C TYR A 21 -10.94 9.27 1.54
N PHE A 22 -11.29 10.55 1.53
CA PHE A 22 -12.20 11.11 0.54
C PHE A 22 -11.43 11.74 -0.62
N GLY A 23 -10.26 12.32 -0.35
CA GLY A 23 -9.39 12.92 -1.37
C GLY A 23 -9.40 14.44 -1.31
N LYS A 24 -8.47 15.06 -2.05
CA LYS A 24 -8.62 16.47 -2.44
C LYS A 24 -9.44 16.53 -3.71
N ILE A 25 -10.34 17.51 -3.79
CA ILE A 25 -11.03 17.83 -5.03
C ILE A 25 -10.02 18.54 -5.93
N THR A 26 -9.58 17.87 -6.99
CA THR A 26 -8.69 18.42 -8.02
C THR A 26 -9.48 18.69 -9.28
N LYS A 27 -9.26 19.84 -9.92
CA LYS A 27 -9.80 20.11 -11.25
C LYS A 27 -8.77 19.67 -12.26
N GLU A 28 -9.18 18.89 -13.25
CA GLU A 28 -8.30 18.55 -14.36
C GLU A 28 -8.24 19.76 -15.31
N GLU A 29 -7.02 20.26 -15.58
CA GLU A 29 -6.82 21.45 -16.41
C GLU A 29 -7.49 21.28 -17.78
N GLY A 30 -8.34 22.24 -18.15
CA GLY A 30 -9.09 22.22 -19.41
C GLY A 30 -10.41 21.44 -19.38
N THR A 31 -10.86 20.93 -18.23
CA THR A 31 -12.19 20.29 -18.09
C THR A 31 -12.97 20.85 -16.89
N ASP A 32 -14.30 20.81 -16.96
CA ASP A 32 -15.18 21.05 -15.80
C ASP A 32 -15.23 19.85 -14.82
N SER A 33 -14.48 18.79 -15.11
CA SER A 33 -14.46 17.57 -14.31
C SER A 33 -13.59 17.77 -13.06
N CYS A 34 -14.14 17.33 -11.92
CA CYS A 34 -13.43 17.33 -10.65
C CYS A 34 -13.17 15.87 -10.24
N ASN A 35 -11.92 15.57 -9.92
CA ASN A 35 -11.50 14.27 -9.42
C ASN A 35 -11.36 14.32 -7.89
N LEU A 36 -11.69 13.22 -7.21
CA LEU A 36 -11.25 12.98 -5.83
C LEU A 36 -10.16 11.92 -5.85
N ASP A 37 -8.99 12.25 -5.31
CA ASP A 37 -7.85 11.32 -5.24
C ASP A 37 -7.78 10.53 -3.90
N GLY A 38 -8.91 10.42 -3.19
CA GLY A 38 -8.95 9.72 -1.90
C GLY A 38 -9.11 8.22 -2.05
N LEU A 39 -8.80 7.49 -0.97
CA LEU A 39 -8.81 6.03 -0.92
C LEU A 39 -10.08 5.39 -1.51
N VAL A 40 -11.27 5.91 -1.16
CA VAL A 40 -12.55 5.32 -1.60
C VAL A 40 -12.78 5.53 -3.11
N SER A 41 -12.37 6.67 -3.65
CA SER A 41 -12.41 6.96 -5.09
C SER A 41 -11.35 6.14 -5.83
N THR A 42 -10.16 6.04 -5.24
CA THR A 42 -9.02 5.24 -5.69
C THR A 42 -9.38 3.76 -5.87
N LEU A 43 -10.15 3.19 -4.94
CA LEU A 43 -10.67 1.81 -5.02
C LEU A 43 -11.85 1.65 -6.00
N GLY A 44 -12.26 2.72 -6.68
CA GLY A 44 -13.38 2.71 -7.60
C GLY A 44 -14.73 2.51 -6.93
N LEU A 45 -14.86 2.81 -5.63
CA LEU A 45 -16.10 2.64 -4.86
C LEU A 45 -17.01 3.87 -4.94
N VAL A 46 -16.43 5.07 -5.06
CA VAL A 46 -17.18 6.31 -5.28
C VAL A 46 -16.71 7.00 -6.55
N LYS A 47 -17.59 7.82 -7.12
CA LYS A 47 -17.25 8.77 -8.18
C LYS A 47 -17.74 10.16 -7.83
N VAL A 48 -17.02 11.15 -8.34
CA VAL A 48 -17.33 12.57 -8.14
C VAL A 48 -17.66 13.18 -9.47
N PHE A 49 -18.64 14.08 -9.46
CA PHE A 49 -18.94 14.90 -10.62
C PHE A 49 -19.40 16.27 -10.15
N THR A 50 -19.10 17.28 -10.97
CA THR A 50 -19.50 18.66 -10.71
C THR A 50 -20.74 18.96 -11.52
N LYS A 51 -21.75 19.54 -10.88
CA LYS A 51 -22.91 20.11 -11.58
C LYS A 51 -23.24 21.45 -10.94
N ASN A 52 -23.28 22.51 -11.74
CA ASN A 52 -23.56 23.89 -11.29
C ASN A 52 -22.62 24.36 -10.16
N ASN A 53 -21.30 24.16 -10.31
CA ASN A 53 -20.29 24.47 -9.28
C ASN A 53 -20.47 23.74 -7.93
N VAL A 54 -21.32 22.71 -7.86
CA VAL A 54 -21.47 21.85 -6.69
C VAL A 54 -20.86 20.47 -7.00
N ALA A 55 -19.87 20.07 -6.21
CA ALA A 55 -19.33 18.72 -6.24
C ALA A 55 -20.33 17.75 -5.61
N LYS A 56 -20.69 16.69 -6.35
CA LYS A 56 -21.55 15.60 -5.87
C LYS A 56 -20.74 14.31 -5.85
N ILE A 57 -20.91 13.54 -4.78
CA ILE A 57 -20.29 12.22 -4.60
C ILE A 57 -21.41 11.18 -4.68
N THR A 58 -21.17 10.09 -5.40
CA THR A 58 -22.09 8.95 -5.45
C THR A 58 -21.32 7.62 -5.48
N LEU A 59 -21.98 6.55 -5.07
CA LEU A 59 -21.43 5.19 -5.18
C LEU A 59 -21.34 4.77 -6.64
N THR A 60 -20.26 4.08 -6.98
CA THR A 60 -20.20 3.30 -8.22
C THR A 60 -21.00 2.01 -8.08
N GLU A 61 -21.13 1.22 -9.14
CA GLU A 61 -21.73 -0.12 -9.02
C GLU A 61 -20.95 -1.03 -8.06
N ASN A 62 -19.62 -0.93 -8.05
CA ASN A 62 -18.80 -1.62 -7.06
C ASN A 62 -19.02 -1.06 -5.65
N GLY A 63 -19.17 0.26 -5.52
CA GLY A 63 -19.50 0.91 -4.24
C GLY A 63 -20.81 0.43 -3.65
N LYS A 64 -21.86 0.31 -4.48
CA LYS A 64 -23.17 -0.23 -4.05
C LYS A 64 -23.05 -1.67 -3.60
N LYS A 65 -22.34 -2.52 -4.36
CA LYS A 65 -22.11 -3.93 -4.00
C LYS A 65 -21.33 -4.05 -2.69
N PHE A 66 -20.27 -3.27 -2.53
CA PHE A 66 -19.46 -3.25 -1.32
C PHE A 66 -20.26 -2.77 -0.10
N TYR A 67 -21.05 -1.70 -0.25
CA TYR A 67 -21.90 -1.16 0.81
C TYR A 67 -22.92 -2.17 1.35
N LEU A 68 -23.37 -3.12 0.52
CA LEU A 68 -24.32 -4.16 0.90
C LEU A 68 -23.68 -5.37 1.61
N LEU A 69 -22.35 -5.42 1.71
CA LEU A 69 -21.66 -6.48 2.44
C LEU A 69 -21.82 -6.28 3.96
N ASN A 70 -21.90 -7.38 4.69
CA ASN A 70 -21.90 -7.33 6.14
C ASN A 70 -20.52 -6.89 6.64
N ASN A 71 -20.50 -5.84 7.46
CA ASN A 71 -19.29 -5.37 8.11
C ASN A 71 -19.30 -5.80 9.59
N PRO A 72 -18.24 -6.47 10.08
CA PRO A 72 -18.22 -7.00 11.44
C PRO A 72 -18.28 -5.92 12.54
N ILE A 73 -17.84 -4.69 12.24
CA ILE A 73 -17.88 -3.56 13.18
C ILE A 73 -19.34 -3.22 13.53
N PHE A 74 -20.24 -3.23 12.55
CA PHE A 74 -21.66 -2.95 12.79
C PHE A 74 -22.36 -4.07 13.57
N GLU A 75 -21.75 -5.26 13.63
CA GLU A 75 -22.18 -6.40 14.45
C GLU A 75 -21.54 -6.39 15.86
N GLY A 76 -20.77 -5.36 16.22
CA GLY A 76 -20.11 -5.25 17.52
C GLY A 76 -18.80 -6.07 17.65
N LYS A 77 -18.29 -6.64 16.56
CA LYS A 77 -17.00 -7.36 16.56
C LYS A 77 -15.87 -6.35 16.35
N VAL A 78 -15.19 -5.99 17.44
CA VAL A 78 -14.12 -4.97 17.43
C VAL A 78 -12.77 -5.54 16.97
N GLU A 79 -12.60 -6.86 17.00
CA GLU A 79 -11.34 -7.53 16.66
C GLU A 79 -11.09 -7.67 15.16
N LYS A 80 -12.15 -7.59 14.34
CA LYS A 80 -12.05 -7.75 12.88
C LYS A 80 -12.75 -6.58 12.19
N SER A 81 -11.98 -5.70 11.55
CA SER A 81 -12.50 -4.49 10.90
C SER A 81 -13.06 -4.74 9.48
N ILE A 82 -12.68 -5.85 8.86
CA ILE A 82 -13.04 -6.22 7.48
C ILE A 82 -13.50 -7.68 7.47
N SER A 83 -14.69 -7.98 6.95
CA SER A 83 -15.18 -9.36 6.78
C SER A 83 -14.40 -10.12 5.70
N SER A 84 -14.57 -11.45 5.66
CA SER A 84 -13.91 -12.26 4.63
C SER A 84 -14.43 -11.90 3.22
N GLU A 85 -15.72 -11.58 3.12
CA GLU A 85 -16.41 -11.14 1.91
C GLU A 85 -15.93 -9.75 1.47
N GLU A 86 -15.79 -8.81 2.40
CA GLU A 86 -15.22 -7.48 2.12
C GLU A 86 -13.77 -7.60 1.63
N SER A 87 -12.96 -8.45 2.27
CA SER A 87 -11.58 -8.68 1.86
C SER A 87 -11.49 -9.26 0.44
N TYR A 88 -12.30 -10.29 0.15
CA TYR A 88 -12.39 -10.85 -1.19
C TYR A 88 -12.80 -9.80 -2.22
N PHE A 89 -13.82 -9.00 -1.91
CA PHE A 89 -14.31 -7.95 -2.80
C PHE A 89 -13.22 -6.91 -3.09
N ILE A 90 -12.55 -6.39 -2.06
CA ILE A 90 -11.48 -5.40 -2.22
C ILE A 90 -10.35 -6.00 -3.06
N SER A 91 -9.91 -7.21 -2.75
CA SER A 91 -8.75 -7.83 -3.37
C SER A 91 -8.99 -8.19 -4.84
N ILE A 92 -10.14 -8.77 -5.15
CA ILE A 92 -10.44 -9.36 -6.46
C ILE A 92 -11.25 -8.42 -7.36
N LYS A 93 -12.09 -7.53 -6.80
CA LYS A 93 -12.95 -6.63 -7.59
C LYS A 93 -12.44 -5.19 -7.64
N CYS A 94 -11.77 -4.71 -6.61
CA CYS A 94 -11.25 -3.33 -6.57
C CYS A 94 -9.77 -3.26 -6.98
N ILE A 95 -8.88 -4.00 -6.31
CA ILE A 95 -7.44 -3.91 -6.54
C ILE A 95 -7.07 -4.43 -7.94
N SER A 96 -7.78 -5.42 -8.47
CA SER A 96 -7.57 -5.94 -9.84
C SER A 96 -7.75 -4.89 -10.94
N GLN A 97 -8.51 -3.83 -10.69
CA GLN A 97 -8.65 -2.70 -11.62
C GLN A 97 -7.38 -1.84 -11.70
N ARG A 98 -6.41 -2.06 -10.80
CA ARG A 98 -5.18 -1.30 -10.68
C ARG A 98 -4.01 -2.19 -11.06
N GLN A 99 -3.75 -2.28 -12.36
CA GLN A 99 -2.83 -3.23 -12.98
C GLN A 99 -1.49 -3.38 -12.24
N LEU A 100 -0.77 -2.28 -11.98
CA LEU A 100 0.52 -2.34 -11.28
C LEU A 100 0.38 -2.89 -9.84
N GLN A 101 -0.59 -2.39 -9.07
CA GLN A 101 -0.79 -2.85 -7.70
C GLN A 101 -1.23 -4.31 -7.64
N PHE A 102 -2.06 -4.74 -8.59
CA PHE A 102 -2.51 -6.11 -8.70
C PHE A 102 -1.35 -7.05 -9.05
N LYS A 103 -0.50 -6.67 -10.01
CA LYS A 103 0.72 -7.41 -10.37
C LYS A 103 1.65 -7.58 -9.17
N ILE A 104 1.91 -6.50 -8.43
CA ILE A 104 2.74 -6.55 -7.21
C ILE A 104 2.13 -7.49 -6.16
N ASN A 105 0.83 -7.36 -5.89
CA ASN A 105 0.15 -8.23 -4.91
C ASN A 105 0.26 -9.70 -5.29
N LYS A 106 0.07 -10.01 -6.58
CA LYS A 106 0.12 -11.36 -7.13
C LYS A 106 1.49 -12.00 -6.93
N GLU A 107 2.55 -11.31 -7.33
CA GLU A 107 3.91 -11.83 -7.20
C GLU A 107 4.34 -11.97 -5.73
N ILE A 108 3.94 -11.04 -4.86
CA ILE A 108 4.21 -11.13 -3.41
C ILE A 108 3.51 -12.34 -2.80
N VAL A 109 2.21 -12.51 -3.05
CA VAL A 109 1.42 -13.60 -2.48
C VAL A 109 1.97 -14.95 -2.97
N LYS A 110 2.40 -15.03 -4.23
CA LYS A 110 3.07 -16.20 -4.79
C LYS A 110 4.38 -16.53 -4.09
N ILE A 111 5.23 -15.55 -3.82
CA ILE A 111 6.49 -15.78 -3.08
C ILE A 111 6.19 -16.29 -1.66
N VAL A 112 5.20 -15.70 -0.99
CA VAL A 112 4.84 -16.11 0.38
C VAL A 112 4.23 -17.51 0.41
N SER A 113 3.47 -17.91 -0.60
CA SER A 113 2.87 -19.25 -0.69
C SER A 113 3.91 -20.34 -1.01
N GLU A 114 4.94 -20.02 -1.80
CA GLU A 114 6.00 -20.97 -2.20
C GLU A 114 7.13 -21.09 -1.18
N THR A 115 7.26 -20.15 -0.23
CA THR A 115 8.37 -20.14 0.73
C THR A 115 8.08 -20.98 1.97
N GLU A 116 8.93 -21.98 2.24
CA GLU A 116 8.85 -22.75 3.49
C GLU A 116 9.14 -21.88 4.73
N HIS A 117 8.20 -21.88 5.68
CA HIS A 117 8.32 -21.13 6.93
C HIS A 117 9.52 -21.58 7.77
N GLY A 118 10.21 -20.60 8.39
CA GLY A 118 11.36 -20.84 9.26
C GLY A 118 12.68 -21.25 8.58
N LYS A 119 12.70 -21.42 7.25
CA LYS A 119 13.89 -21.88 6.51
C LYS A 119 14.48 -20.84 5.55
N SER A 120 13.73 -19.81 5.17
CA SER A 120 14.17 -18.86 4.16
C SER A 120 15.05 -17.73 4.74
N PRO A 121 16.27 -17.51 4.20
CA PRO A 121 17.06 -16.33 4.51
C PRO A 121 16.34 -15.07 3.98
N ASP A 122 15.97 -14.18 4.89
CA ASP A 122 15.50 -12.81 4.67
C ASP A 122 14.56 -12.62 3.46
N MET A 123 13.33 -13.16 3.58
CA MET A 123 12.24 -13.03 2.61
C MET A 123 12.02 -11.57 2.16
N ALA A 124 12.34 -10.59 3.00
CA ALA A 124 12.25 -9.17 2.66
C ALA A 124 13.02 -8.83 1.37
N MET A 125 14.23 -9.36 1.18
CA MET A 125 15.02 -9.12 -0.03
C MET A 125 14.35 -9.68 -1.29
N SER A 126 13.76 -10.88 -1.20
CA SER A 126 13.04 -11.50 -2.31
C SER A 126 11.78 -10.70 -2.68
N LEU A 127 11.06 -10.22 -1.66
CA LEU A 127 9.88 -9.38 -1.85
C LEU A 127 10.23 -8.00 -2.42
N ASP A 128 11.31 -7.36 -1.96
CA ASP A 128 11.79 -6.09 -2.50
C ASP A 128 12.19 -6.23 -3.98
N LYS A 129 12.88 -7.33 -4.33
CA LYS A 129 13.21 -7.65 -5.72
C LYS A 129 11.95 -7.86 -6.56
N SER A 130 10.97 -8.58 -6.04
CA SER A 130 9.69 -8.83 -6.73
C SER A 130 8.92 -7.54 -7.01
N CYS A 131 8.83 -6.63 -6.03
CA CYS A 131 8.27 -5.29 -6.23
C CYS A 131 8.98 -4.54 -7.36
N LEU A 132 10.32 -4.53 -7.34
CA LEU A 132 11.14 -3.82 -8.32
C LEU A 132 10.90 -4.34 -9.74
N GLU A 133 10.97 -5.66 -9.94
CA GLU A 133 10.78 -6.27 -11.26
C GLU A 133 9.33 -6.13 -11.74
N SER A 134 8.34 -6.25 -10.86
CA SER A 134 6.93 -6.01 -11.20
C SER A 134 6.70 -4.59 -11.76
N ILE A 135 7.34 -3.58 -11.17
CA ILE A 135 7.25 -2.19 -11.66
C ILE A 135 7.95 -2.05 -13.02
N LYS A 136 9.16 -2.59 -13.17
CA LYS A 136 9.90 -2.50 -14.44
C LYS A 136 9.15 -3.16 -15.58
N GLU A 137 8.62 -4.36 -15.35
CA GLU A 137 7.81 -5.08 -16.33
C GLU A 137 6.55 -4.30 -16.68
N PHE A 138 5.84 -3.76 -15.69
CA PHE A 138 4.65 -2.95 -15.93
C PHE A 138 4.95 -1.73 -16.81
N LEU A 139 6.03 -0.99 -16.56
CA LEU A 139 6.43 0.15 -17.38
C LEU A 139 6.89 -0.25 -18.80
N LYS A 140 7.40 -1.47 -18.96
CA LYS A 140 7.75 -2.04 -20.27
C LYS A 140 6.49 -2.43 -21.06
N GLU A 141 5.51 -3.02 -20.39
CA GLU A 141 4.21 -3.42 -20.95
C GLU A 141 3.33 -2.20 -21.28
N ASN A 142 3.51 -1.09 -20.54
CA ASN A 142 2.72 0.13 -20.67
C ASN A 142 3.62 1.35 -20.95
N PRO A 143 4.16 1.47 -22.18
CA PRO A 143 5.13 2.51 -22.51
C PRO A 143 4.56 3.93 -22.41
N ASP A 144 3.24 4.09 -22.56
CA ASP A 144 2.49 5.37 -22.54
C ASP A 144 1.84 5.67 -21.18
N GLU A 145 2.25 4.97 -20.11
CA GLU A 145 1.75 5.22 -18.76
C GLU A 145 1.94 6.69 -18.35
N LYS A 146 0.85 7.36 -17.97
CA LYS A 146 0.79 8.78 -17.58
C LYS A 146 1.84 9.14 -16.52
N PHE A 147 2.12 8.22 -15.59
CA PHE A 147 3.05 8.45 -14.49
C PHE A 147 4.42 7.80 -14.67
N LYS A 148 4.77 7.32 -15.87
CA LYS A 148 6.01 6.59 -16.14
C LYS A 148 7.27 7.31 -15.66
N GLU A 149 7.45 8.57 -16.05
CA GLU A 149 8.64 9.36 -15.66
C GLU A 149 8.73 9.54 -14.14
N LYS A 150 7.59 9.78 -13.49
CA LYS A 150 7.52 9.93 -12.04
C LYS A 150 7.86 8.63 -11.33
N ILE A 151 7.33 7.50 -11.78
CA ILE A 151 7.65 6.17 -11.22
C ILE A 151 9.14 5.87 -11.41
N GLN A 152 9.69 6.11 -12.60
CA GLN A 152 11.10 5.91 -12.92
C GLN A 152 12.00 6.70 -11.96
N LYS A 153 11.77 8.01 -11.84
CA LYS A 153 12.60 8.91 -11.04
C LYS A 153 12.42 8.73 -9.54
N GLU A 154 11.17 8.75 -9.06
CA GLU A 154 10.87 8.79 -7.63
C GLU A 154 10.92 7.44 -6.95
N ILE A 155 10.70 6.35 -7.70
CA ILE A 155 10.69 4.99 -7.17
C ILE A 155 11.95 4.23 -7.58
N LEU A 156 12.23 4.08 -8.88
CA LEU A 156 13.30 3.20 -9.35
C LEU A 156 14.69 3.81 -9.10
N GLU A 157 15.00 4.94 -9.72
CA GLU A 157 16.33 5.60 -9.63
C GLU A 157 16.66 6.02 -8.20
N LYS A 158 15.67 6.55 -7.48
CA LYS A 158 15.83 6.93 -6.08
C LYS A 158 16.11 5.71 -5.19
N SER A 159 15.45 4.58 -5.42
CA SER A 159 15.75 3.35 -4.68
C SER A 159 17.14 2.82 -4.97
N GLU A 160 17.56 2.84 -6.24
CA GLU A 160 18.91 2.42 -6.64
C GLU A 160 19.99 3.26 -5.97
N THR A 161 19.89 4.60 -6.08
CA THR A 161 20.82 5.54 -5.45
C THR A 161 20.89 5.34 -3.93
N MET A 162 19.73 5.20 -3.27
CA MET A 162 19.67 4.98 -1.83
C MET A 162 20.24 3.63 -1.42
N ASN A 163 20.01 2.57 -2.21
CA ASN A 163 20.54 1.24 -1.94
C ASN A 163 22.07 1.22 -2.05
N GLU A 164 22.65 1.89 -3.06
CA GLU A 164 24.10 2.04 -3.15
C GLU A 164 24.70 2.77 -1.95
N ASN A 165 24.07 3.86 -1.51
CA ASN A 165 24.49 4.61 -0.32
C ASN A 165 24.37 3.74 0.93
N ASN A 166 23.25 3.05 1.12
CA ASN A 166 23.06 2.12 2.24
C ASN A 166 24.11 0.99 2.23
N LYS A 167 24.47 0.45 1.06
CA LYS A 167 25.55 -0.56 0.95
C LYS A 167 26.90 0.00 1.41
N LYS A 168 27.23 1.24 1.05
CA LYS A 168 28.46 1.92 1.51
C LYS A 168 28.45 2.10 3.02
N ILE A 169 27.33 2.59 3.58
CA ILE A 169 27.17 2.77 5.03
C ILE A 169 27.27 1.43 5.76
N ARG A 170 26.65 0.37 5.22
CA ARG A 170 26.64 -0.96 5.83
C ARG A 170 28.03 -1.58 5.91
N LYS A 171 28.86 -1.41 4.87
CA LYS A 171 30.27 -1.79 4.91
C LYS A 171 31.03 -1.11 6.05
N VAL A 172 30.77 0.17 6.31
CA VAL A 172 31.39 0.88 7.44
C VAL A 172 30.83 0.38 8.77
N TYR A 173 29.51 0.19 8.86
CA TYR A 173 28.82 -0.30 10.04
C TYR A 173 29.34 -1.67 10.50
N ASP A 174 29.52 -2.61 9.57
CA ASP A 174 29.97 -3.97 9.86
C ASP A 174 31.43 -4.01 10.39
N ASN A 175 32.25 -3.01 10.02
CA ASN A 175 33.66 -2.87 10.44
C ASN A 175 33.87 -1.91 11.62
N THR A 176 32.81 -1.31 12.14
CA THR A 176 32.88 -0.41 13.30
C THR A 176 32.67 -1.23 14.56
N ASP A 177 33.40 -0.98 15.64
CA ASP A 177 33.14 -1.61 16.95
C ASP A 177 32.45 -0.67 17.94
N ASP A 178 32.63 0.64 17.77
CA ASP A 178 31.99 1.64 18.62
C ASP A 178 30.46 1.65 18.47
N LEU A 179 29.78 1.44 19.61
CA LEU A 179 28.31 1.32 19.64
C LEU A 179 27.60 2.65 19.32
N LYS A 180 28.21 3.80 19.64
CA LYS A 180 27.61 5.12 19.35
C LYS A 180 27.68 5.40 17.84
N GLU A 181 28.80 5.09 17.21
CA GLU A 181 28.98 5.25 15.77
C GLU A 181 28.12 4.24 15.00
N LYS A 182 27.99 2.98 15.45
CA LYS A 182 27.00 2.05 14.91
C LYS A 182 25.57 2.60 14.96
N ALA A 183 25.17 3.21 16.08
CA ALA A 183 23.84 3.79 16.21
C ALA A 183 23.63 4.97 15.24
N LYS A 184 24.68 5.77 14.99
CA LYS A 184 24.65 6.87 14.02
C LYS A 184 24.53 6.35 12.59
N LEU A 185 25.40 5.43 12.17
CA LEU A 185 25.37 4.80 10.84
C LEU A 185 24.02 4.11 10.57
N ARG A 186 23.43 3.48 11.60
CA ARG A 186 22.09 2.88 11.50
C ARG A 186 20.99 3.92 11.23
N LYS A 187 21.10 5.14 11.76
CA LYS A 187 20.16 6.24 11.47
C LYS A 187 20.38 6.85 10.09
N GLU A 188 21.59 6.74 9.56
CA GLU A 188 21.94 7.20 8.21
C GLU A 188 21.44 6.25 7.13
N MET A 189 21.40 4.93 7.38
CA MET A 189 20.72 3.98 6.50
C MET A 189 19.23 4.31 6.41
N LYS A 190 18.76 4.67 5.21
CA LYS A 190 17.37 5.07 4.98
C LYS A 190 16.61 4.00 4.24
N GLN A 191 15.34 3.85 4.58
CA GLN A 191 14.43 3.03 3.82
C GLN A 191 14.29 3.56 2.39
N THR A 192 14.46 2.69 1.39
CA THR A 192 14.26 3.00 -0.02
C THR A 192 12.77 3.08 -0.39
N PRO A 193 12.39 3.78 -1.46
CA PRO A 193 11.01 3.75 -1.97
C PRO A 193 10.46 2.33 -2.22
N ILE A 194 11.27 1.41 -2.74
CA ILE A 194 10.86 -0.01 -2.94
C ILE A 194 10.59 -0.72 -1.62
N GLU A 195 11.48 -0.56 -0.63
CA GLU A 195 11.27 -1.13 0.71
C GLU A 195 10.02 -0.54 1.38
N ALA A 196 9.78 0.76 1.22
CA ALA A 196 8.58 1.43 1.72
C ALA A 196 7.32 0.88 1.05
N LEU A 197 7.35 0.69 -0.27
CA LEU A 197 6.27 0.09 -1.04
C LEU A 197 5.98 -1.33 -0.56
N ARG A 198 7.01 -2.18 -0.43
CA ARG A 198 6.86 -3.55 0.08
C ARG A 198 6.18 -3.54 1.45
N ILE A 199 6.68 -2.75 2.42
CA ILE A 199 6.07 -2.69 3.76
C ILE A 199 4.59 -2.28 3.69
N ALA A 200 4.28 -1.27 2.87
CA ALA A 200 2.90 -0.83 2.67
C ALA A 200 2.02 -1.94 2.06
N VAL A 201 2.52 -2.70 1.08
CA VAL A 201 1.78 -3.82 0.49
C VAL A 201 1.57 -4.95 1.49
N MET A 202 2.62 -5.36 2.21
CA MET A 202 2.52 -6.41 3.23
C MET A 202 1.53 -6.03 4.34
N GLY A 203 1.56 -4.77 4.79
CA GLY A 203 0.59 -4.25 5.76
C GLY A 203 -0.85 -4.36 5.25
N ARG A 204 -1.12 -3.93 4.01
CA ARG A 204 -2.45 -4.06 3.39
C ARG A 204 -2.90 -5.50 3.22
N LEU A 205 -2.02 -6.40 2.78
CA LEU A 205 -2.34 -7.83 2.64
C LEU A 205 -2.61 -8.48 4.00
N THR A 206 -1.99 -7.98 5.07
CA THR A 206 -2.25 -8.40 6.45
C THR A 206 -3.60 -7.87 6.94
N GLU A 207 -3.91 -6.59 6.70
CA GLU A 207 -5.23 -6.01 7.04
C GLU A 207 -6.38 -6.71 6.31
N LEU A 208 -6.13 -7.17 5.08
CA LEU A 208 -7.08 -7.98 4.29
C LEU A 208 -7.13 -9.45 4.76
N GLY A 209 -6.28 -9.88 5.69
CA GLY A 209 -6.26 -11.27 6.17
C GLY A 209 -5.80 -12.28 5.11
N ILE A 210 -5.03 -11.85 4.10
CA ILE A 210 -4.44 -12.75 3.09
C ILE A 210 -3.16 -13.35 3.63
N ILE A 211 -2.35 -12.52 4.28
CA ILE A 211 -1.03 -12.88 4.81
C ILE A 211 -1.01 -12.62 6.32
N HIS A 212 -0.42 -13.54 7.07
CA HIS A 212 -0.04 -13.32 8.44
C HIS A 212 1.37 -12.73 8.50
N TRP A 213 1.54 -11.54 9.07
CA TRP A 213 2.85 -10.95 9.32
C TRP A 213 3.16 -11.00 10.82
N HIS A 214 4.26 -11.66 11.17
CA HIS A 214 4.80 -11.64 12.53
C HIS A 214 6.28 -11.29 12.53
N ILE A 215 6.78 -10.83 13.68
CA ILE A 215 8.21 -10.55 13.89
C ILE A 215 8.76 -11.67 14.76
N ASN A 216 9.74 -12.40 14.25
CA ASN A 216 10.35 -13.50 14.99
C ASN A 216 11.22 -13.00 16.15
N VAL A 217 11.69 -13.94 16.99
CA VAL A 217 12.55 -13.64 18.16
C VAL A 217 13.87 -12.94 17.82
N ARG A 218 14.28 -12.96 16.55
CA ARG A 218 15.48 -12.27 16.03
C ARG A 218 15.17 -10.88 15.47
N GLY A 219 13.94 -10.40 15.61
CA GLY A 219 13.50 -9.11 15.10
C GLY A 219 13.33 -9.06 13.58
N ARG A 220 13.17 -10.22 12.91
CA ARG A 220 12.96 -10.29 11.46
C ARG A 220 11.49 -10.50 11.14
N SER A 221 11.02 -9.86 10.08
CA SER A 221 9.68 -10.07 9.54
C SER A 221 9.57 -11.45 8.90
N GLU A 222 8.55 -12.20 9.32
CA GLU A 222 8.16 -13.48 8.73
C GLU A 222 6.70 -13.41 8.27
N TYR A 223 6.43 -14.06 7.14
CA TYR A 223 5.15 -13.98 6.46
C TYR A 223 4.64 -15.37 6.12
N THR A 224 3.36 -15.60 6.36
CA THR A 224 2.67 -16.87 6.05
C THR A 224 1.33 -16.61 5.39
N ILE A 225 0.79 -17.57 4.65
CA ILE A 225 -0.56 -17.44 4.08
C ILE A 225 -1.59 -17.66 5.18
N GLU A 226 -2.45 -16.67 5.41
CA GLU A 226 -3.55 -16.73 6.38
C GLU A 226 -4.83 -17.26 5.72
N ASN A 227 -5.14 -16.78 4.50
CA ASN A 227 -6.29 -17.23 3.73
C ASN A 227 -5.86 -17.81 2.38
N LYS A 228 -5.78 -19.14 2.32
CA LYS A 228 -5.32 -19.87 1.12
C LYS A 228 -6.27 -19.70 -0.07
N GLU A 229 -7.58 -19.74 0.14
CA GLU A 229 -8.56 -19.61 -0.94
C GLU A 229 -8.47 -18.24 -1.64
N LEU A 230 -8.33 -17.17 -0.84
CA LEU A 230 -8.17 -15.82 -1.35
C LEU A 230 -6.79 -15.61 -2.00
N ALA A 231 -5.74 -16.19 -1.42
CA ALA A 231 -4.41 -16.18 -2.03
C ALA A 231 -4.39 -16.87 -3.39
N ASP A 232 -4.97 -18.07 -3.49
CA ASP A 232 -5.08 -18.83 -4.74
C ASP A 232 -5.93 -18.10 -5.77
N SER A 233 -7.03 -17.46 -5.34
CA SER A 233 -7.87 -16.61 -6.20
C SER A 233 -7.09 -15.44 -6.79
N LEU A 234 -6.23 -14.80 -5.99
CA LEU A 234 -5.40 -13.67 -6.41
C LEU A 234 -4.29 -14.12 -7.38
N ILE A 235 -3.68 -15.29 -7.14
CA ILE A 235 -2.67 -15.87 -8.03
C ILE A 235 -3.27 -16.34 -9.36
N SER A 236 -4.50 -16.87 -9.33
CA SER A 236 -5.15 -17.44 -10.52
C SER A 236 -5.86 -16.42 -11.40
N SER A 237 -6.19 -15.24 -10.86
CA SER A 237 -6.79 -14.10 -11.58
C SER A 237 -5.79 -13.37 -12.45
#